data_AF-A0A849E5N5-F1
#
_entry.id   AF-A0A849E5N5-F1
#
_cell.length_a   1.000
_cell.length_b   1.000
_cell.length_c   1.000
_cell.angle_alpha   90.00
_cell.angle_beta   90.00
_cell.angle_gamma   90.00
#
_symmetry.space_group_name_H-M   'P 1'
#
loop_
_entity.id
_entity.type
_entity.pdbx_description
1 polymer ?
#
loop_
_entity_poly.entity_id
_entity_poly.type
_entity_poly.pdbx_seq_one_letter_code
_entity_poly.pdbx_strand_id
1 'polypeptide(L)'
;MTVFIASLPDRAVIEIKGEDTLPFLQDLVTANVADLKPETAVHSALLTPQGKILFDFFIVGVEGGVLLDCAAESAASLVQRLTMYRLRRALSIDQVDDRAVAAAWGDTDLSSFSEGHKFAD
;
A
#
# COMPACT_ATOMS: atom_id res chain seq x y z
N MET A 1 30.77 1.31 5.38
CA MET A 1 29.46 1.07 4.77
C MET A 1 28.43 1.36 5.86
N THR A 2 27.67 2.44 5.71
CA THR A 2 26.75 2.95 6.76
C THR A 2 25.35 2.98 6.19
N VAL A 3 24.41 2.37 6.93
CA VAL A 3 22.97 2.40 6.65
C VAL A 3 22.32 3.37 7.62
N PHE A 4 21.40 4.16 7.11
CA PHE A 4 20.54 5.04 7.87
C PHE A 4 19.10 4.53 7.78
N ILE A 5 18.38 4.57 8.89
CA ILE A 5 16.98 4.16 8.96
C ILE A 5 16.21 5.25 9.71
N ALA A 6 15.05 5.66 9.18
CA ALA A 6 14.12 6.55 9.84
C ALA A 6 12.74 5.92 9.90
N SER A 7 12.14 5.88 11.09
CA SER A 7 10.72 5.57 11.24
C SER A 7 9.88 6.72 10.71
N LEU A 8 8.79 6.40 10.00
CA LEU A 8 7.85 7.35 9.41
C LEU A 8 6.50 7.26 10.15
N PRO A 9 6.35 7.92 11.32
CA PRO A 9 5.15 7.82 12.14
C PRO A 9 3.93 8.55 11.55
N ASP A 10 4.15 9.35 10.52
CA ASP A 10 3.13 10.04 9.72
C ASP A 10 2.56 9.16 8.60
N ARG A 11 2.97 7.89 8.53
CA ARG A 11 2.48 6.87 7.61
C ARG A 11 1.60 5.86 8.33
N ALA A 12 0.63 5.31 7.61
CA ALA A 12 -0.24 4.25 8.09
C ALA A 12 -0.37 3.16 7.03
N VAL A 13 -0.73 1.96 7.48
CA VAL A 13 -0.87 0.79 6.63
C VAL A 13 -2.33 0.35 6.58
N ILE A 14 -2.82 0.08 5.37
CA ILE A 14 -4.14 -0.53 5.13
C ILE A 14 -3.92 -1.89 4.48
N GLU A 15 -4.48 -2.94 5.07
CA GLU A 15 -4.50 -4.27 4.47
C GLU A 15 -5.76 -4.46 3.62
N ILE A 16 -5.58 -4.97 2.40
CA ILE A 16 -6.68 -5.42 1.54
C ILE A 16 -6.46 -6.88 1.19
N LYS A 17 -7.37 -7.74 1.62
CA LYS A 17 -7.22 -9.20 1.51
C LYS A 17 -8.45 -9.86 0.91
N GLY A 18 -8.24 -10.81 0.01
CA GLY A 18 -9.31 -11.51 -0.68
C GLY A 18 -8.98 -11.83 -2.13
N GLU A 19 -9.77 -12.72 -2.73
CA GLU A 19 -9.55 -13.19 -4.10
C GLU A 19 -9.74 -12.07 -5.13
N ASP A 20 -10.59 -11.09 -4.80
CA ASP A 20 -10.93 -9.96 -5.67
C ASP A 20 -9.98 -8.75 -5.52
N THR A 21 -8.92 -8.81 -4.70
CA THR A 21 -8.09 -7.64 -4.36
C THR A 21 -7.45 -6.97 -5.57
N LEU A 22 -6.72 -7.70 -6.41
CA LEU A 22 -6.05 -7.10 -7.58
C LEU A 22 -7.05 -6.62 -8.64
N PRO A 23 -8.08 -7.40 -9.04
CA PRO A 23 -9.11 -6.91 -9.93
C PRO A 23 -9.84 -5.67 -9.40
N PHE A 24 -10.07 -5.59 -8.08
CA PHE A 24 -10.70 -4.42 -7.46
C PHE A 24 -9.84 -3.16 -7.58
N LEU A 25 -8.55 -3.26 -7.27
CA LEU A 25 -7.64 -2.12 -7.36
C LEU A 25 -7.36 -1.72 -8.80
N GLN A 26 -7.23 -2.69 -9.71
CA GLN A 26 -7.00 -2.44 -11.14
C GLN A 26 -8.08 -1.55 -11.78
N ASP A 27 -9.32 -1.63 -11.29
CA ASP A 27 -10.45 -0.83 -11.76
C ASP A 27 -10.47 0.61 -11.19
N LEU A 28 -9.70 0.89 -10.13
CA LEU A 28 -9.84 2.11 -9.32
C LEU A 28 -8.59 2.99 -9.27
N VAL A 29 -7.41 2.40 -9.35
CA VAL A 29 -6.15 3.12 -9.15
C VAL A 29 -5.46 3.45 -10.48
N THR A 30 -4.52 4.37 -10.44
CA THR A 30 -3.80 4.83 -11.65
C THR A 30 -2.74 3.85 -12.16
N ALA A 31 -2.25 2.95 -11.31
CA ALA A 31 -1.19 2.00 -11.65
C ALA A 31 -1.77 0.68 -12.16
N ASN A 32 -1.04 0.01 -13.03
CA ASN A 32 -1.34 -1.39 -13.37
C ASN A 32 -0.86 -2.29 -12.23
N VAL A 33 -1.80 -2.97 -11.59
CA VAL A 33 -1.59 -3.89 -10.46
C VAL A 33 -1.97 -5.33 -10.80
N ALA A 34 -2.42 -5.62 -12.04
CA ALA A 34 -2.90 -6.93 -12.43
C ALA A 34 -1.87 -8.05 -12.20
N ASP A 35 -0.59 -7.74 -12.39
CA ASP A 35 0.53 -8.67 -12.21
C ASP A 35 1.40 -8.34 -10.97
N LEU A 36 0.86 -7.60 -10.01
CA LEU A 36 1.59 -7.24 -8.79
C LEU A 36 1.91 -8.52 -8.00
N LYS A 37 3.20 -8.74 -7.74
CA LYS A 37 3.69 -9.94 -7.04
C LYS A 37 3.95 -9.63 -5.57
N PRO A 38 3.93 -10.65 -4.69
CA PRO A 38 4.46 -10.52 -3.34
C PRO A 38 5.85 -9.86 -3.34
N GLU A 39 6.08 -8.98 -2.37
CA GLU A 39 7.34 -8.24 -2.19
C GLU A 39 7.70 -7.25 -3.30
N THR A 40 6.78 -7.00 -4.23
CA THR A 40 6.91 -5.88 -5.19
C THR A 40 5.97 -4.76 -4.81
N ALA A 41 6.36 -3.54 -5.15
CA ALA A 41 5.54 -2.38 -4.87
C ALA A 41 5.41 -1.48 -6.10
N VAL A 42 4.33 -0.71 -6.12
CA VAL A 42 4.07 0.31 -7.14
C VAL A 42 3.46 1.55 -6.50
N HIS A 43 3.89 2.73 -6.93
CA HIS A 43 3.27 3.98 -6.54
C HIS A 43 1.98 4.19 -7.34
N SER A 44 0.89 4.53 -6.66
CA SER A 44 -0.42 4.73 -7.28
C SER A 44 -1.25 5.80 -6.60
N ALA A 45 -2.36 6.14 -7.23
CA ALA A 45 -3.31 7.12 -6.71
C ALA A 45 -4.76 6.68 -6.97
N LEU A 46 -5.65 7.10 -6.08
CA LEU A 46 -7.10 7.07 -6.28
C LEU A 46 -7.56 8.46 -6.72
N LEU A 47 -8.32 8.54 -7.81
CA LEU A 47 -8.73 9.79 -8.42
C LEU A 47 -10.22 10.09 -8.22
N THR A 48 -10.60 11.35 -8.39
CA THR A 48 -11.98 11.71 -8.69
C THR A 48 -12.34 11.29 -10.12
N PRO A 49 -13.64 11.19 -10.45
CA PRO A 49 -14.07 10.98 -11.84
C PRO A 49 -13.58 12.05 -12.83
N GLN A 50 -13.19 13.23 -12.35
CA GLN A 50 -12.62 14.32 -13.14
C GLN A 50 -11.09 14.26 -13.25
N GLY A 51 -10.44 13.21 -12.73
CA GLY A 51 -9.01 13.00 -12.79
C GLY A 51 -8.19 13.77 -11.75
N LYS A 52 -8.80 14.29 -10.68
CA LYS A 52 -8.05 14.92 -9.58
C LYS A 52 -7.58 13.88 -8.59
N ILE A 53 -6.36 14.01 -8.09
CA ILE A 53 -5.84 13.12 -7.04
C ILE A 53 -6.65 13.34 -5.76
N LEU A 54 -7.20 12.25 -5.23
CA LEU A 54 -7.81 12.21 -3.89
C LEU A 54 -6.82 11.71 -2.86
N PHE A 55 -6.07 10.66 -3.21
CA PHE A 55 -5.08 10.01 -2.37
C PHE A 55 -3.99 9.43 -3.25
N ASP A 56 -2.75 9.48 -2.78
CA ASP A 56 -1.61 8.75 -3.31
C ASP A 56 -1.03 7.83 -2.23
N PHE A 57 -0.48 6.70 -2.67
CA PHE A 57 0.00 5.63 -1.79
C PHE A 57 0.87 4.64 -2.56
N PHE A 58 1.71 3.92 -1.82
CA PHE A 58 2.36 2.73 -2.36
C PHE A 58 1.45 1.52 -2.18
N ILE A 59 1.39 0.65 -3.18
CA ILE A 59 0.71 -0.64 -3.13
C ILE A 59 1.80 -1.71 -3.08
N VAL A 60 1.84 -2.49 -2.02
CA VAL A 60 2.81 -3.56 -1.80
C VAL A 60 2.10 -4.90 -1.90
N GLY A 61 2.54 -5.76 -2.82
CA GLY A 61 1.99 -7.10 -2.95
C GLY A 61 2.38 -7.97 -1.75
N VAL A 62 1.43 -8.72 -1.22
CA VAL A 62 1.64 -9.71 -0.15
C VAL A 62 0.88 -11.00 -0.46
N GLU A 63 1.12 -12.05 0.31
CA GLU A 63 0.36 -13.29 0.14
C GLU A 63 -1.14 -13.06 0.42
N GLY A 64 -1.98 -13.32 -0.59
CA GLY A 64 -3.44 -13.22 -0.48
C GLY A 64 -4.02 -11.81 -0.55
N GLY A 65 -3.21 -10.79 -0.88
CA GLY A 65 -3.68 -9.41 -0.93
C GLY A 65 -2.60 -8.38 -1.19
N VAL A 66 -2.83 -7.16 -0.69
CA VAL A 66 -1.87 -6.06 -0.73
C VAL A 66 -1.87 -5.29 0.59
N LEU A 67 -0.80 -4.56 0.82
CA LEU A 67 -0.72 -3.48 1.81
C LEU A 67 -0.66 -2.14 1.08
N LEU A 68 -1.42 -1.16 1.56
CA LEU A 68 -1.29 0.23 1.14
C LEU A 68 -0.52 1.00 2.19
N ASP A 69 0.55 1.69 1.78
CA ASP A 69 1.25 2.67 2.59
C ASP A 69 0.81 4.08 2.17
N CYS A 70 0.18 4.80 3.08
CA CYS A 70 -0.38 6.13 2.84
C CYS A 70 -0.12 7.09 4.01
N ALA A 71 -0.42 8.39 3.82
CA ALA A 71 -0.39 9.35 4.92
C ALA A 71 -1.39 8.96 6.02
N ALA A 72 -0.95 8.96 7.28
CA ALA A 72 -1.75 8.51 8.42
C ALA A 72 -3.03 9.34 8.59
N GLU A 73 -2.96 10.65 8.35
CA GLU A 73 -4.12 11.54 8.42
C GLU A 73 -5.21 11.22 7.37
N SER A 74 -4.83 10.55 6.28
CA SER A 74 -5.73 10.19 5.17
C SER A 74 -6.26 8.76 5.25
N ALA A 75 -5.68 7.90 6.10
CA ALA A 75 -5.94 6.46 6.12
C ALA A 75 -7.43 6.12 6.32
N ALA A 76 -8.06 6.70 7.35
CA ALA A 76 -9.48 6.47 7.62
C ALA A 76 -10.40 6.89 6.46
N SER A 77 -10.08 8.02 5.82
CA SER A 77 -10.84 8.51 4.65
C SER A 77 -10.64 7.61 3.43
N LEU A 78 -9.43 7.11 3.21
CA LEU A 78 -9.12 6.18 2.14
C LEU A 78 -9.85 4.84 2.33
N VAL A 79 -9.83 4.26 3.54
CA VAL A 79 -10.60 3.05 3.89
C VAL A 79 -12.09 3.24 3.60
N GLN A 80 -12.67 4.38 4.03
CA GLN A 80 -14.07 4.69 3.79
C GLN A 80 -14.39 4.72 2.28
N ARG A 81 -13.55 5.35 1.47
CA ARG A 81 -13.74 5.42 0.01
C ARG A 81 -13.61 4.07 -0.67
N LEU A 82 -12.57 3.31 -0.35
CA LEU A 82 -12.36 1.97 -0.91
C LEU A 82 -13.52 1.04 -0.53
N THR A 83 -14.01 1.14 0.71
CA THR A 83 -15.18 0.38 1.19
C THR A 83 -16.44 0.71 0.39
N MET A 84 -16.66 1.98 0.05
CA MET A 84 -17.78 2.40 -0.81
C MET A 84 -17.70 1.76 -2.20
N TYR A 85 -16.50 1.63 -2.78
CA TYR A 85 -16.29 1.03 -4.09
C TYR A 85 -16.29 -0.50 -4.11
N ARG A 86 -16.15 -1.15 -2.95
CA ARG A 86 -16.04 -2.62 -2.83
C ARG A 86 -17.23 -3.40 -3.41
N LEU A 87 -18.45 -2.85 -3.39
CA LEU A 87 -19.66 -3.42 -3.99
C LEU A 87 -19.81 -4.96 -3.88
N ARG A 88 -19.87 -5.50 -2.65
CA ARG A 88 -20.01 -6.94 -2.34
C ARG A 88 -18.88 -7.86 -2.84
N ARG A 89 -17.78 -7.33 -3.38
CA ARG A 89 -16.57 -8.11 -3.68
C ARG A 89 -16.07 -8.84 -2.44
N ALA A 90 -15.56 -10.06 -2.64
CA ALA A 90 -15.13 -10.97 -1.58
C ALA A 90 -13.74 -10.58 -1.06
N LEU A 91 -13.65 -9.41 -0.42
CA LEU A 91 -12.42 -8.87 0.15
C LEU A 91 -12.69 -8.06 1.43
N SER A 92 -11.68 -7.95 2.29
CA SER A 92 -11.64 -7.04 3.46
C SER A 92 -10.75 -5.83 3.18
N ILE A 93 -10.99 -4.72 3.88
CA ILE A 93 -10.24 -3.47 3.78
C ILE A 93 -10.14 -2.93 5.21
N ASP A 94 -8.95 -3.05 5.81
CA ASP A 94 -8.76 -2.76 7.23
C ASP A 94 -7.50 -1.91 7.43
N GLN A 95 -7.59 -0.84 8.21
CA GLN A 95 -6.40 -0.18 8.73
C GLN A 95 -5.77 -1.09 9.78
N VAL A 96 -4.46 -1.30 9.71
CA VAL A 96 -3.71 -2.14 10.65
C VAL A 96 -2.72 -1.33 11.47
N ASP A 97 -2.76 -1.47 12.79
CA ASP A 97 -1.93 -0.71 13.73
C ASP A 97 -0.69 -1.48 14.22
N ASP A 98 -0.54 -2.74 13.81
CA ASP A 98 0.59 -3.63 14.15
C ASP A 98 1.71 -3.61 13.09
N ARG A 99 1.71 -2.60 12.23
CA ARG A 99 2.71 -2.37 11.17
C ARG A 99 3.23 -0.94 11.23
N ALA A 100 4.52 -0.79 10.97
CA ALA A 100 5.19 0.50 10.89
C ALA A 100 5.91 0.65 9.56
N VAL A 101 6.04 1.89 9.09
CA VAL A 101 6.76 2.24 7.86
C VAL A 101 8.08 2.89 8.24
N ALA A 102 9.13 2.55 7.51
CA ALA A 102 10.46 3.13 7.68
C ALA A 102 11.13 3.34 6.32
N ALA A 103 11.93 4.40 6.21
CA ALA A 103 12.83 4.62 5.11
C ALA A 103 14.24 4.13 5.50
N ALA A 104 14.92 3.45 4.58
CA ALA A 104 16.32 3.07 4.72
C ALA A 104 17.13 3.62 3.54
N TRP A 105 18.30 4.20 3.81
CA TRP A 105 19.18 4.75 2.78
C TRP A 105 20.66 4.67 3.17
N GLY A 106 21.53 5.01 2.21
CA GLY A 106 22.97 4.80 2.33
C GLY A 106 23.34 3.46 1.71
N ASP A 107 24.36 2.81 2.27
CA ASP A 107 24.84 1.55 1.73
C ASP A 107 23.98 0.37 2.23
N THR A 108 22.75 0.34 1.76
CA THR A 108 21.70 -0.53 2.29
C THR A 108 21.64 -1.83 1.51
N ASP A 109 22.10 -2.91 2.15
CA ASP A 109 21.73 -4.25 1.73
C ASP A 109 20.36 -4.60 2.33
N LEU A 110 19.30 -4.44 1.52
CA LEU A 110 17.92 -4.75 1.91
C LEU A 110 17.74 -6.23 2.29
N SER A 111 18.64 -7.14 1.90
CA SER A 111 18.59 -8.55 2.31
C SER A 111 18.89 -8.75 3.80
N SER A 112 19.54 -7.77 4.44
CA SER A 112 19.90 -7.81 5.87
C SER A 112 18.70 -7.74 6.81
N PHE A 113 17.58 -7.22 6.35
CA PHE A 113 16.35 -7.12 7.13
C PHE A 113 15.55 -8.41 6.98
N SER A 114 15.45 -9.23 8.02
CA SER A 114 14.75 -10.52 7.93
C SER A 114 13.22 -10.39 7.96
N GLU A 115 12.70 -9.23 8.37
CA GLU A 115 11.26 -8.99 8.56
C GLU A 115 10.81 -7.73 7.80
N GLY A 116 9.58 -7.77 7.28
CA GLY A 116 8.93 -6.66 6.58
C GLY A 116 9.04 -6.72 5.05
N HIS A 117 8.15 -5.99 4.38
CA HIS A 117 8.15 -5.85 2.93
C HIS A 117 9.07 -4.70 2.52
N LYS A 118 9.96 -4.96 1.56
CA LYS A 118 11.00 -4.03 1.15
C LYS A 118 10.92 -3.82 -0.35
N PHE A 119 10.97 -2.57 -0.75
CA PHE A 119 10.98 -2.17 -2.14
C PHE A 119 11.82 -0.90 -2.26
N ALA A 120 12.44 -0.72 -3.42
CA ALA A 120 13.05 0.55 -3.76
C ALA A 120 11.94 1.50 -4.23
N ASP A 121 12.10 2.79 -3.90
CA ASP A 121 11.37 3.88 -4.55
C ASP A 121 11.91 4.11 -5.97
#